data_AF-A0A8C3M9B0-F1
#
_entry.id   AF-A0A8C3M9B0-F1
#
_cell.length_a   1.000
_cell.length_b   1.000
_cell.length_c   1.000
_cell.angle_alpha   90.00
_cell.angle_beta   90.00
_cell.angle_gamma   90.00
#
_symmetry.space_group_name_H-M   'P 1'
#
loop_
_entity.id
_entity.type
_entity.pdbx_description
1 polymer ?
#
loop_
_entity_poly.entity_id
_entity_poly.type
_entity_poly.pdbx_seq_one_letter_code
_entity_poly.pdbx_strand_id
1 'polypeptide(L)'
;MVTLGDAHCFVVLQGPGRPYRGCLMNGKLYPFGHIERTENCYQCNCDKYSMECFVFNKKRCDYDVLDRDPSQPCSSYSRVG
;
A
#
# COMPACT_ATOMS: atom_id res chain seq x y z
N MET A 1 1.30 7.28 -22.04
CA MET A 1 2.49 7.41 -21.18
C MET A 1 2.00 7.33 -19.74
N VAL A 2 2.41 6.31 -18.98
CA VAL A 2 2.06 6.23 -17.55
C VAL A 2 3.05 7.14 -16.84
N THR A 3 2.58 8.29 -16.36
CA THR A 3 3.42 9.15 -15.52
C THR A 3 3.61 8.42 -14.19
N LEU A 4 4.85 8.07 -13.87
CA LEU A 4 5.28 7.55 -12.58
C LEU A 4 5.01 8.61 -11.50
N GLY A 5 3.77 8.68 -11.00
CA GLY A 5 3.36 9.62 -9.97
C GLY A 5 3.65 9.02 -8.60
N ASP A 6 4.84 9.30 -8.05
CA ASP A 6 5.19 9.08 -6.63
C ASP A 6 4.89 7.68 -6.06
N ALA A 7 5.22 6.62 -6.82
CA ALA A 7 5.23 5.28 -6.27
C ALA A 7 6.35 5.17 -5.21
N HIS A 8 5.99 4.81 -3.98
CA HIS A 8 6.96 4.66 -2.88
C HIS A 8 6.80 3.31 -2.21
N CYS A 9 7.89 2.54 -2.17
CA CYS A 9 7.95 1.22 -1.56
C CYS A 9 9.00 1.19 -0.45
N PHE A 10 8.74 0.45 0.62
CA PHE A 10 9.71 0.20 1.68
C PHE A 10 9.44 -1.15 2.37
N VAL A 11 10.47 -1.67 3.02
CA VAL A 11 10.42 -2.92 3.78
C VAL A 11 10.85 -2.66 5.22
N VAL A 12 10.10 -3.20 6.17
CA VAL A 12 10.42 -3.16 7.60
C VAL A 12 10.79 -4.57 8.06
N LEU A 13 12.04 -4.79 8.42
CA LEU A 13 12.50 -6.05 8.99
C LEU A 13 12.07 -6.19 10.45
N GLN A 14 11.52 -7.35 10.81
CA GLN A 14 11.15 -7.66 12.19
C GLN A 14 12.36 -8.23 12.92
N GLY A 15 12.86 -7.51 13.93
CA GLY A 15 14.01 -7.93 14.73
C GLY A 15 13.71 -9.08 15.70
N PRO A 16 14.72 -9.88 16.09
CA PRO A 16 14.56 -10.93 17.09
C PRO A 16 14.21 -10.34 18.47
N GLY A 17 13.20 -10.90 19.14
CA GLY A 17 12.82 -10.53 20.52
C GLY A 17 11.56 -9.66 20.70
N ARG A 18 10.76 -9.42 19.65
CA ARG A 18 9.46 -8.73 19.76
C ARG A 18 8.30 -9.73 19.88
N PRO A 19 7.22 -9.44 20.63
CA PRO A 19 6.10 -10.37 20.82
C PRO A 19 5.40 -10.63 19.48
N TYR A 20 5.53 -11.86 18.98
CA TYR A 20 5.10 -12.33 17.66
C TYR A 20 3.57 -12.39 17.51
N ARG A 21 2.90 -11.25 17.37
CA ARG A 21 1.49 -11.18 16.94
C ARG A 21 1.28 -10.35 15.66
N GLY A 22 2.36 -9.91 15.01
CA GLY A 22 2.29 -9.11 13.80
C GLY A 22 3.54 -8.25 13.54
N CYS A 23 3.39 -7.26 12.65
CA CYS A 23 4.45 -6.34 12.24
C CYS A 23 4.30 -4.98 12.92
N LEU A 24 5.41 -4.44 13.45
CA LEU A 24 5.42 -3.08 14.00
C LEU A 24 5.85 -2.08 12.94
N MET A 25 4.98 -1.13 12.59
CA MET A 25 5.27 -0.03 11.68
C MET A 25 4.85 1.29 12.31
N ASN A 26 5.78 2.24 12.43
CA ASN A 26 5.56 3.55 13.06
C ASN A 26 4.93 3.48 14.47
N GLY A 27 5.31 2.47 15.26
CA GLY A 27 4.76 2.25 16.61
C GLY A 27 3.38 1.57 16.67
N LYS A 28 2.76 1.27 15.52
CA LYS A 28 1.49 0.53 15.43
C LYS A 28 1.73 -0.92 15.04
N LEU A 29 1.04 -1.84 15.73
CA LEU A 29 1.09 -3.27 15.45
C LEU A 29 0.01 -3.63 14.41
N TYR A 30 0.43 -4.24 13.30
CA TYR A 30 -0.43 -4.75 12.24
C TYR A 30 -0.48 -6.27 12.31
N PRO A 31 -1.64 -6.92 12.09
CA PRO A 31 -1.73 -8.37 12.06
C PRO A 31 -0.96 -8.93 10.87
N PHE A 32 -0.61 -10.22 10.94
CA PHE A 32 -0.09 -10.93 9.78
C PHE A 32 -1.11 -10.99 8.64
N GLY A 33 -0.61 -11.03 7.40
CA GLY A 33 -1.41 -11.06 6.18
C GLY A 33 -1.43 -9.73 5.44
N HIS A 34 -2.39 -9.61 4.53
CA HIS A 34 -2.55 -8.44 3.69
C HIS A 34 -3.26 -7.30 4.44
N ILE A 35 -2.74 -6.09 4.30
CA ILE A 35 -3.30 -4.86 4.84
C ILE A 35 -3.68 -3.96 3.67
N GLU A 36 -4.98 -3.91 3.40
CA GLU A 36 -5.57 -3.10 2.33
C GLU A 36 -5.23 -1.61 2.43
N ARG A 37 -5.13 -1.08 3.65
CA ARG A 37 -4.76 0.32 3.85
C ARG A 37 -4.24 0.62 5.24
N THR A 38 -3.09 1.26 5.30
CA THR A 38 -2.56 1.89 6.52
C THR A 38 -3.01 3.35 6.64
N GLU A 39 -2.80 3.96 7.81
CA GLU A 39 -3.09 5.39 8.03
C GLU A 39 -2.34 6.31 7.05
N ASN A 40 -1.16 5.88 6.60
CA ASN A 40 -0.32 6.60 5.65
C ASN A 40 -0.51 6.13 4.20
N CYS A 41 -1.64 5.47 3.91
CA CYS A 41 -2.05 5.10 2.56
C CYS A 41 -1.17 4.06 1.86
N TYR A 42 -0.37 3.32 2.61
CA TYR A 42 0.31 2.14 2.09
C TYR A 42 -0.61 0.93 2.12
N GLN A 43 -0.62 0.17 1.03
CA GLN A 43 -0.96 -1.25 1.06
C GLN A 43 0.28 -2.00 1.53
N CYS A 44 0.09 -2.98 2.41
CA CYS A 44 1.20 -3.75 2.95
C CYS A 44 0.90 -5.24 3.02
N ASN A 45 1.95 -6.04 3.03
CA ASN A 45 1.89 -7.45 3.41
C ASN A 45 2.79 -7.66 4.61
N CYS A 46 2.24 -8.23 5.68
CA CYS A 46 2.97 -8.51 6.92
C CYS A 46 3.17 -10.02 7.07
N ASP A 47 4.42 -10.46 7.13
CA ASP A 47 4.79 -11.83 7.43
C ASP A 47 5.62 -11.92 8.72
N LYS A 48 6.11 -13.13 9.03
CA LYS A 48 6.84 -13.43 10.26
C LYS A 48 8.18 -12.66 10.38
N TYR A 49 8.76 -12.25 9.26
CA TYR A 49 10.10 -11.73 9.13
C TYR A 49 10.14 -10.27 8.66
N SER A 50 9.18 -9.85 7.82
CA SER A 50 9.14 -8.51 7.25
C SER A 50 7.72 -7.99 7.06
N MET A 51 7.63 -6.66 6.89
CA MET A 51 6.45 -5.98 6.38
C MET A 51 6.84 -5.21 5.14
N GLU A 52 6.24 -5.55 4.01
CA GLU A 52 6.46 -4.89 2.73
C GLU A 52 5.30 -3.96 2.44
N CYS A 53 5.59 -2.70 2.11
CA CYS A 53 4.59 -1.67 1.91
C CYS A 53 4.83 -0.92 0.60
N PHE A 54 3.76 -0.60 -0.10
CA PHE A 54 3.78 0.20 -1.32
C PHE A 54 2.60 1.16 -1.38
N VAL A 55 2.79 2.29 -2.05
CA VAL A 55 1.73 3.27 -2.35
C VAL A 55 1.95 3.80 -3.75
N PHE A 56 0.88 3.99 -4.51
CA PHE A 56 0.92 4.51 -5.88
C PHE A 56 0.42 5.94 -6.01
N ASN A 57 -0.36 6.45 -5.05
CA ASN A 57 -0.66 7.88 -4.96
C ASN A 57 -0.95 8.24 -3.49
N LYS A 58 -0.07 9.02 -2.85
CA LYS A 58 -0.29 9.48 -1.46
C LYS A 58 -1.39 10.54 -1.33
N LYS A 59 -1.69 11.30 -2.38
CA LYS A 59 -2.73 12.35 -2.36
C LYS A 59 -4.14 11.76 -2.34
N ARG A 60 -4.36 10.66 -3.05
CA ARG A 60 -5.67 10.00 -3.17
C ARG A 60 -5.75 8.65 -2.47
N CYS A 61 -4.62 8.10 -2.02
CA CYS A 61 -4.52 6.81 -1.34
C CYS A 61 -5.14 5.66 -2.13
N ASP A 62 -5.03 5.77 -3.45
CA ASP A 62 -5.69 4.93 -4.45
C ASP A 62 -4.89 5.03 -5.76
N TYR A 63 -5.13 4.16 -6.71
CA TYR A 63 -4.51 4.25 -8.03
C TYR A 63 -5.39 5.12 -8.91
N ASP A 64 -4.80 6.13 -9.55
CA ASP A 64 -5.53 6.86 -10.59
C ASP A 64 -5.60 5.97 -11.83
N VAL A 65 -6.80 5.49 -12.15
CA VAL A 65 -7.09 4.89 -13.46
C VAL A 65 -7.20 6.04 -14.45
N LEU A 66 -6.08 6.36 -15.11
CA LEU A 66 -6.05 7.38 -16.15
C LEU A 66 -6.43 6.76 -17.49
N ASP A 67 -7.36 7.39 -18.18
CA ASP A 67 -7.71 7.04 -19.55
C ASP A 67 -6.55 7.39 -20.50
N ARG A 68 -6.59 6.85 -21.73
CA ARG A 68 -5.60 7.17 -22.76
C ARG A 68 -5.66 8.67 -23.13
N ASP A 69 -6.82 9.29 -22.93
CA ASP A 69 -7.08 10.73 -22.99
C ASP A 69 -7.52 11.27 -21.61
N PRO A 70 -6.65 11.97 -20.86
CA PRO A 70 -6.95 12.48 -19.50
C PRO A 70 -8.04 13.57 -19.46
N SER A 71 -8.60 13.97 -20.62
CA SER A 71 -9.64 14.99 -20.75
C SER A 71 -11.07 14.42 -20.68
N GLN A 72 -11.25 13.09 -20.65
CA GLN A 72 -12.58 12.46 -20.54
C GLN A 72 -12.61 11.41 -19.42
N PRO A 73 -13.59 11.46 -18.49
CA PRO A 73 -13.76 10.43 -17.48
C PRO A 73 -14.35 9.15 -18.09
N CYS A 74 -13.87 7.98 -17.65
CA CYS A 74 -14.39 6.70 -18.09
C CYS A 74 -15.89 6.55 -17.75
N SER A 75 -16.69 5.99 -18.66
CA SER A 75 -18.14 5.80 -18.45
C SER A 75 -18.46 4.80 -17.33
N SER A 76 -17.56 3.84 -17.06
CA SER A 76 -17.61 2.97 -15.88
C SER A 76 -16.28 2.23 -15.70
N TYR A 77 -15.89 1.98 -14.45
CA TYR A 77 -14.85 1.01 -14.10
C TYR A 77 -15.33 0.22 -12.87
N SER A 78 -14.90 -1.03 -12.75
CA SER A 78 -15.20 -1.88 -11.60
C SER A 78 -13.90 -2.37 -10.98
N ARG A 79 -13.83 -2.32 -9.64
CA ARG A 79 -12.71 -2.87 -8.87
C ARG A 79 -13.04 -4.32 -8.54
N VAL A 80 -12.11 -5.24 -8.82
CA VAL A 80 -12.21 -6.62 -8.34
C VAL A 80 -11.30 -6.72 -7.13
N GLY A 81 -11.89 -7.03 -5.98
CA GLY A 81 -11.19 -7.28 -4.71
C GLY A 81 -10.89 -8.76 -4.51
#